data_AF-A0A1D2QZQ5-F1
#
_entry.id   AF-A0A1D2QZQ5-F1
#
_cell.length_a   1.000
_cell.length_b   1.000
_cell.length_c   1.000
_cell.angle_alpha   90.00
_cell.angle_beta   90.00
_cell.angle_gamma   90.00
#
_symmetry.space_group_name_H-M   'P 1'
#
loop_
_entity.id
_entity.type
_entity.pdbx_description
1 polymer ?
#
loop_
_entity_poly.entity_id
_entity_poly.type
_entity_poly.pdbx_seq_one_letter_code
_entity_poly.pdbx_strand_id
1 'polypeptide(L)'
;MENKTKFNWKLPFYGAAGFAFGSIVLIAITLFLEGVMGGYTTGAIALVSFAAWGAIGGASLGIGLFGFENKIKILYLTFAGMVGLPLGFASAVFLSGYLQGGGPHNIFPQIAVGFAFWLAIAGMFIGLGMKNMRYTIYLLFAGAVIGIILGVITGGVGISGGTGTAAGKGMPWFVHFIISGIIIGFSYGLVIAHATRKSADEDKDPKKWLFVVAVVAGLAVVLIINIFFPPEITEVGSGSYGKIITTNSFYVNMQYLPHAGFHPYTYIEYEKDGRMFEYIFYDQSMWLSLEWIKQNTEDDSIFLNWWDYGHHIRGYTNRDSIIYAPSADILRTTARQTWNPKSGDFSPHDRVIDAGYALLTSNSNETLRIMDKYNANYIYVQYSDLGKSWAIYEAVKDDVGGKLTFDASNSWQPQVTNEEIDEIQETIKDKDERNKLMNELYRKKQFEMLENTTLERALNKKEIEGLELVYFDKTSVIYKRI
;
A
#
# COMPACT_ATOMS: atom_id res chain seq x y z
N MET A 1 34.79 53.91 -27.02
CA MET A 1 34.09 53.81 -25.73
C MET A 1 32.96 52.82 -25.89
N GLU A 2 33.15 51.59 -25.42
CA GLU A 2 32.11 50.56 -25.47
C GLU A 2 31.03 50.87 -24.43
N ASN A 3 29.79 50.98 -24.92
CA ASN A 3 28.62 51.27 -24.11
C ASN A 3 28.30 50.01 -23.27
N LYS A 4 28.76 49.95 -22.02
CA LYS A 4 28.36 48.90 -21.08
C LYS A 4 26.85 49.00 -20.87
N THR A 5 26.10 48.06 -21.46
CA THR A 5 24.67 47.94 -21.27
C THR A 5 24.39 47.66 -19.79
N LYS A 6 23.74 48.62 -19.11
CA LYS A 6 23.32 48.45 -17.71
C LYS A 6 22.35 47.27 -17.64
N PHE A 7 22.70 46.27 -16.83
CA PHE A 7 21.87 45.08 -16.59
C PHE A 7 20.48 45.51 -16.08
N ASN A 8 19.44 45.13 -16.81
CA ASN A 8 18.07 45.56 -16.54
C ASN A 8 17.37 44.62 -15.55
N TRP A 9 17.44 44.96 -14.26
CA TRP A 9 16.82 44.23 -13.15
C TRP A 9 15.29 44.08 -13.22
N LYS A 10 14.62 44.85 -14.07
CA LYS A 10 13.16 44.70 -14.26
C LYS A 10 12.82 43.34 -14.86
N LEU A 11 13.74 42.75 -15.61
CA LEU A 11 13.50 41.54 -16.38
C LEU A 11 13.47 40.26 -15.53
N PRO A 12 14.46 40.00 -14.64
CA PRO A 12 14.35 38.92 -13.66
C PRO A 12 13.16 39.10 -12.72
N PHE A 13 12.84 40.35 -12.37
CA PHE A 13 11.71 40.67 -11.48
C PHE A 13 10.35 40.29 -12.10
N TYR A 14 10.11 40.64 -13.38
CA TYR A 14 8.86 40.25 -14.04
C TYR A 14 8.76 38.74 -14.26
N GLY A 15 9.88 38.06 -14.53
CA GLY A 15 9.91 36.59 -14.58
C GLY A 15 9.53 35.95 -13.24
N ALA A 16 10.09 36.44 -12.14
CA ALA A 16 9.79 35.95 -10.79
C ALA A 16 8.35 36.26 -10.36
N ALA A 17 7.86 37.47 -10.65
CA ALA A 17 6.50 37.89 -10.32
C ALA A 17 5.44 37.09 -11.10
N GLY A 18 5.67 36.84 -12.40
CA GLY A 18 4.79 36.00 -13.22
C GLY A 18 4.73 34.55 -12.74
N PHE A 19 5.88 33.99 -12.33
CA PHE A 19 5.94 32.65 -11.73
C PHE A 19 5.17 32.59 -10.40
N ALA A 20 5.40 33.55 -9.50
CA ALA A 20 4.76 33.57 -8.19
C ALA A 20 3.22 33.69 -8.30
N PHE A 21 2.74 34.59 -9.16
CA PHE A 21 1.30 34.78 -9.35
C PHE A 21 0.64 33.57 -10.01
N GLY A 22 1.30 32.96 -11.00
CA GLY A 22 0.82 31.74 -11.65
C GLY A 22 0.73 30.53 -10.71
N SER A 23 1.72 30.36 -9.83
CA SER A 23 1.73 29.27 -8.85
C SER A 23 0.59 29.39 -7.83
N ILE A 24 0.24 30.59 -7.37
CA ILE A 24 -0.85 30.81 -6.39
C ILE A 24 -2.21 30.43 -6.99
N VAL A 25 -2.48 30.89 -8.21
CA VAL A 25 -3.75 30.58 -8.89
C VAL A 25 -3.86 29.07 -9.17
N LEU A 26 -2.74 28.42 -9.50
CA LEU A 26 -2.73 26.97 -9.74
C LEU A 26 -2.99 26.15 -8.48
N ILE A 27 -2.35 26.50 -7.36
CA ILE A 27 -2.60 25.83 -6.08
C ILE A 27 -4.09 25.94 -5.72
N ALA A 28 -4.71 27.11 -5.93
CA ALA A 28 -6.14 27.28 -5.70
C ALA A 28 -7.01 26.39 -6.60
N ILE A 29 -6.68 26.26 -7.89
CA ILE A 29 -7.43 25.41 -8.83
C ILE A 29 -7.21 23.91 -8.52
N THR A 30 -5.98 23.49 -8.25
CA THR A 30 -5.67 22.10 -7.90
C THR A 30 -6.37 21.68 -6.61
N LEU A 31 -6.32 22.51 -5.56
CA LEU A 31 -7.03 22.24 -4.30
C LEU A 31 -8.56 22.21 -4.49
N PHE A 32 -9.10 23.08 -5.34
CA PHE A 32 -10.52 23.06 -5.68
C PHE A 32 -10.92 21.78 -6.43
N LEU A 33 -10.12 21.36 -7.42
CA LEU A 33 -10.40 20.16 -8.22
C LEU A 33 -10.18 18.86 -7.43
N GLU A 34 -9.20 18.81 -6.53
CA GLU A 34 -9.02 17.70 -5.58
C GLU A 34 -10.24 17.52 -4.68
N GLY A 35 -10.83 18.63 -4.22
CA GLY A 35 -12.06 18.60 -3.43
C GLY A 35 -13.30 18.12 -4.21
N VAL A 36 -13.33 18.27 -5.53
CA VAL A 36 -14.50 17.97 -6.36
C VAL A 36 -14.41 16.59 -7.05
N MET A 37 -13.22 16.13 -7.44
CA MET A 37 -13.09 14.99 -8.39
C MET A 37 -12.41 13.72 -7.85
N GLY A 38 -12.05 13.65 -6.56
CA GLY A 38 -11.59 12.39 -5.96
C GLY A 38 -10.27 11.85 -6.53
N GLY A 39 -9.15 12.46 -6.14
CA GLY A 39 -7.82 11.84 -5.98
C GLY A 39 -7.01 11.42 -7.22
N TYR A 40 -7.60 10.81 -8.25
CA TYR A 40 -6.81 10.17 -9.33
C TYR A 40 -6.75 10.98 -10.64
N THR A 41 -7.71 11.87 -10.89
CA THR A 41 -7.71 12.76 -12.05
C THR A 41 -6.76 13.97 -11.90
N THR A 42 -6.28 14.23 -10.68
CA THR A 42 -5.50 15.41 -10.33
C THR A 42 -4.05 15.36 -10.79
N GLY A 43 -3.43 14.16 -10.87
CA GLY A 43 -2.05 14.01 -11.33
C GLY A 43 -1.86 14.37 -12.81
N ALA A 44 -2.74 13.88 -13.70
CA ALA A 44 -2.68 14.17 -15.13
C ALA A 44 -3.00 15.64 -15.44
N ILE A 45 -4.00 16.21 -14.76
CA ILE A 45 -4.37 17.62 -14.90
C ILE A 45 -3.25 18.54 -14.38
N ALA A 46 -2.59 18.16 -13.28
CA ALA A 46 -1.44 18.89 -12.76
C ALA A 46 -0.28 18.89 -13.77
N LEU A 47 0.08 17.74 -14.34
CA LEU A 47 1.15 17.62 -15.34
C LEU A 47 0.93 18.50 -16.58
N VAL A 48 -0.28 18.47 -17.15
CA VAL A 48 -0.65 19.30 -18.31
C VAL A 48 -0.61 20.78 -17.94
N SER A 49 -1.09 21.13 -16.74
CA SER A 49 -1.07 22.50 -16.25
C SER A 49 0.35 23.02 -16.06
N PHE A 50 1.23 22.24 -15.42
CA PHE A 50 2.64 22.60 -15.26
C PHE A 50 3.37 22.74 -16.59
N ALA A 51 2.98 22.00 -17.62
CA ALA A 51 3.58 22.09 -18.95
C ALA A 51 3.18 23.41 -19.62
N ALA A 52 1.90 23.78 -19.56
CA ALA A 52 1.42 25.06 -20.06
C ALA A 52 2.11 26.25 -19.35
N TRP A 53 2.29 26.16 -18.03
CA TRP A 53 2.95 27.21 -17.25
C TRP A 53 4.45 27.30 -17.51
N GLY A 54 5.11 26.15 -17.63
CA GLY A 54 6.49 26.09 -18.07
C GLY A 54 6.68 26.75 -19.44
N ALA A 55 5.76 26.50 -20.38
CA ALA A 55 5.76 27.14 -21.68
C ALA A 55 5.64 28.67 -21.56
N ILE A 56 4.69 29.16 -20.77
CA ILE A 56 4.47 30.59 -20.55
C ILE A 56 5.70 31.23 -19.91
N GLY A 57 6.25 30.65 -18.83
CA GLY A 57 7.43 31.15 -18.15
C GLY A 57 8.67 31.19 -19.06
N GLY A 58 8.85 30.14 -19.86
CA GLY A 58 9.90 30.07 -20.88
C GLY A 58 9.75 31.14 -21.97
N ALA A 59 8.54 31.34 -22.48
CA ALA A 59 8.23 32.37 -23.47
C ALA A 59 8.50 33.78 -22.93
N SER A 60 8.00 34.06 -21.72
CA SER A 60 8.18 35.35 -21.05
C SER A 60 9.65 35.66 -20.78
N LEU A 61 10.42 34.67 -20.32
CA LEU A 61 11.86 34.82 -20.12
C LEU A 61 12.58 35.07 -21.44
N GLY A 62 12.21 34.35 -22.51
CA GLY A 62 12.80 34.53 -23.83
C GLY A 62 12.52 35.91 -24.43
N ILE A 63 11.28 36.39 -24.33
CA ILE A 63 10.90 37.73 -24.79
C ILE A 63 11.68 38.79 -24.02
N GLY A 64 11.84 38.61 -22.71
CA GLY A 64 12.58 39.55 -21.91
C GLY A 64 14.07 39.59 -22.26
N LEU A 65 14.71 38.42 -22.41
CA LEU A 65 16.16 38.32 -22.62
C LEU A 65 16.58 38.73 -24.03
N PHE A 66 15.73 38.49 -25.03
CA PHE A 66 16.10 38.64 -26.43
C PHE A 66 15.22 39.63 -27.21
N GLY A 67 14.23 40.26 -26.56
CA GLY A 67 13.19 41.02 -27.23
C GLY A 67 12.34 40.15 -28.17
N PHE A 68 11.37 40.74 -28.87
CA PHE A 68 10.51 40.03 -29.81
C PHE A 68 11.19 39.64 -31.13
N GLU A 69 12.41 40.12 -31.36
CA GLU A 69 13.13 39.94 -32.62
C GLU A 69 13.66 38.52 -32.80
N ASN A 70 13.98 37.81 -31.70
CA ASN A 70 14.55 36.47 -31.75
C ASN A 70 13.53 35.37 -31.42
N LYS A 71 12.54 35.21 -32.30
CA LYS A 71 11.44 34.25 -32.16
C LYS A 71 11.91 32.81 -31.93
N ILE A 72 13.02 32.41 -32.55
CA ILE A 72 13.59 31.06 -32.41
C ILE A 72 14.04 30.82 -30.97
N LYS A 73 14.79 31.75 -30.37
CA LYS A 73 15.25 31.61 -28.97
C LYS A 73 14.11 31.66 -27.96
N ILE A 74 13.09 32.49 -28.22
CA ILE A 74 11.87 32.51 -27.41
C ILE A 74 11.21 31.13 -27.43
N LEU A 75 10.99 30.58 -28.62
CA LEU A 75 10.36 29.28 -28.80
C LEU A 75 11.16 28.16 -28.10
N TYR A 76 12.49 28.18 -28.18
CA TYR A 76 13.33 27.24 -27.46
C TYR A 76 13.15 27.31 -25.94
N LEU A 77 13.07 28.51 -25.37
CA LEU A 77 12.85 28.68 -23.93
C LEU A 77 11.44 28.28 -23.51
N THR A 78 10.43 28.57 -24.34
CA THR A 78 9.06 28.06 -24.18
C THR A 78 9.06 26.54 -24.08
N PHE A 79 9.67 25.83 -25.03
CA PHE A 79 9.73 24.36 -24.98
C PHE A 79 10.53 23.85 -23.78
N ALA A 80 11.65 24.49 -23.45
CA ALA A 80 12.46 24.12 -22.30
C ALA A 80 11.67 24.25 -20.98
N GLY A 81 10.89 25.31 -20.81
CA GLY A 81 10.03 25.46 -19.65
C GLY A 81 8.87 24.46 -19.64
N MET A 82 8.23 24.25 -20.79
CA MET A 82 7.11 23.30 -20.96
C MET A 82 7.47 21.88 -20.53
N VAL A 83 8.71 21.47 -20.80
CA VAL A 83 9.21 20.14 -20.43
C VAL A 83 9.82 20.16 -19.01
N GLY A 84 10.58 21.19 -18.66
CA GLY A 84 11.33 21.23 -17.40
C GLY A 84 10.45 21.34 -16.15
N LEU A 85 9.33 22.07 -16.23
CA LEU A 85 8.49 22.36 -15.06
C LEU A 85 7.63 21.16 -14.60
N PRO A 86 6.94 20.42 -15.50
CA PRO A 86 6.30 19.16 -15.14
C PRO A 86 7.26 18.13 -14.56
N LEU A 87 8.47 18.05 -15.12
CA LEU A 87 9.50 17.11 -14.67
C LEU A 87 10.04 17.47 -13.29
N GLY A 88 10.23 18.76 -13.00
CA GLY A 88 10.59 19.25 -11.67
C GLY A 88 9.50 18.95 -10.63
N PHE A 89 8.23 19.14 -11.00
CA PHE A 89 7.10 18.81 -10.13
C PHE A 89 6.98 17.31 -9.86
N ALA A 90 7.05 16.48 -10.90
CA ALA A 90 7.05 15.02 -10.74
C ALA A 90 8.17 14.55 -9.82
N SER A 91 9.35 15.18 -9.92
CA SER A 91 10.50 14.90 -9.06
C SER A 91 10.28 15.35 -7.60
N ALA A 92 9.63 16.49 -7.37
CA ALA A 92 9.33 16.99 -6.03
C ALA A 92 8.27 16.13 -5.32
N VAL A 93 7.22 15.73 -6.03
CA VAL A 93 6.21 14.78 -5.53
C VAL A 93 6.87 13.44 -5.19
N PHE A 94 7.76 12.95 -6.07
CA PHE A 94 8.55 11.75 -5.86
C PHE A 94 9.46 11.85 -4.61
N LEU A 95 10.16 12.97 -4.43
CA LEU A 95 11.02 13.22 -3.27
C LEU A 95 10.22 13.34 -1.97
N SER A 96 8.99 13.89 -2.03
CA SER A 96 8.10 13.97 -0.87
C SER A 96 7.61 12.58 -0.44
N GLY A 97 7.32 11.69 -1.39
CA GLY A 97 6.97 10.30 -1.10
C GLY A 97 8.14 9.50 -0.51
N TYR A 98 9.36 9.79 -0.95
CA TYR A 98 10.59 9.23 -0.38
C TYR A 98 10.79 9.64 1.10
N LEU A 99 10.55 10.91 1.43
CA LEU A 99 10.69 11.42 2.80
C LEU A 99 9.58 10.93 3.75
N GLN A 100 8.45 10.47 3.21
CA GLN A 100 7.31 9.98 4.00
C GLN A 100 7.34 8.46 4.26
N GLY A 101 8.45 7.76 3.95
CA GLY A 101 8.70 6.41 4.47
C GLY A 101 8.14 5.24 3.65
N GLY A 102 7.87 5.42 2.35
CA GLY A 102 7.57 4.31 1.44
C GLY A 102 8.79 3.39 1.24
N GLY A 103 8.66 2.10 1.57
CA GLY A 103 9.79 1.17 1.63
C GLY A 103 10.57 0.96 0.31
N PRO A 104 11.84 0.49 0.37
CA PRO A 104 12.83 0.67 -0.70
C PRO A 104 12.69 -0.24 -1.94
N HIS A 105 11.85 -1.27 -1.91
CA HIS A 105 12.02 -2.44 -2.78
C HIS A 105 11.47 -2.31 -4.21
N ASN A 106 10.73 -1.26 -4.56
CA ASN A 106 10.18 -1.06 -5.91
C ASN A 106 10.76 0.16 -6.66
N ILE A 107 11.74 0.86 -6.09
CA ILE A 107 12.10 2.23 -6.52
C ILE A 107 13.38 2.26 -7.40
N PHE A 108 14.21 1.21 -7.34
CA PHE A 108 15.54 1.21 -7.97
C PHE A 108 15.56 1.26 -9.51
N PRO A 109 14.72 0.53 -10.26
CA PRO A 109 14.69 0.63 -11.72
C PRO A 109 14.32 2.03 -12.21
N GLN A 110 13.50 2.75 -11.43
CA GLN A 110 12.98 4.07 -11.78
C GLN A 110 14.00 5.19 -11.53
N ILE A 111 14.83 5.05 -10.48
CA ILE A 111 15.95 5.97 -10.20
C ILE A 111 16.99 5.93 -11.33
N ALA A 112 17.33 4.74 -11.83
CA ALA A 112 18.31 4.58 -12.92
C ALA A 112 17.86 5.27 -14.21
N VAL A 113 16.57 5.15 -14.55
CA VAL A 113 15.97 5.82 -15.73
C VAL A 113 15.94 7.34 -15.54
N GLY A 114 15.62 7.82 -14.34
CA GLY A 114 15.68 9.25 -14.01
C GLY A 114 17.08 9.84 -14.17
N PHE A 115 18.11 9.19 -13.63
CA PHE A 115 19.50 9.65 -13.73
C PHE A 115 20.04 9.62 -15.17
N ALA A 116 19.75 8.57 -15.93
CA ALA A 116 20.05 8.49 -17.36
C ALA A 116 19.46 9.68 -18.13
N PHE A 117 18.19 9.98 -17.88
CA PHE A 117 17.49 11.06 -18.55
C PHE A 117 18.06 12.44 -18.20
N TRP A 118 18.36 12.69 -16.91
CA TRP A 118 18.94 13.96 -16.46
C TRP A 118 20.34 14.22 -16.99
N LEU A 119 21.21 13.19 -17.01
CA LEU A 119 22.56 13.33 -17.54
C LEU A 119 22.55 13.49 -19.07
N ALA A 120 21.59 12.88 -19.77
CA ALA A 120 21.36 13.12 -21.19
C ALA A 120 21.00 14.59 -21.45
N ILE A 121 20.05 15.13 -20.68
CA ILE A 121 19.64 16.53 -20.79
C ILE A 121 20.80 17.48 -20.48
N ALA A 122 21.59 17.20 -19.43
CA ALA A 122 22.78 17.99 -19.11
C ALA A 122 23.80 17.97 -20.26
N GLY A 123 24.07 16.79 -20.83
CA GLY A 123 24.94 16.65 -21.99
C GLY A 123 24.44 17.42 -23.23
N MET A 124 23.12 17.41 -23.47
CA MET A 124 22.50 18.20 -24.53
C MET A 124 22.73 19.70 -24.33
N PHE A 125 22.47 20.23 -23.13
CA PHE A 125 22.68 21.65 -22.85
C PHE A 125 24.14 22.08 -22.97
N ILE A 126 25.09 21.23 -22.53
CA ILE A 126 26.53 21.50 -22.70
C ILE A 126 26.89 21.58 -24.19
N GLY A 127 26.45 20.61 -25.00
CA GLY A 127 26.76 20.65 -26.42
C GLY A 127 26.06 21.78 -27.18
N LEU A 128 24.84 22.18 -26.76
CA LEU A 128 24.17 23.37 -27.28
C LEU A 128 24.94 24.66 -26.94
N GLY A 129 25.52 24.74 -25.73
CA GLY A 129 26.41 25.83 -25.32
C GLY A 129 27.67 25.93 -26.18
N MET A 130 28.17 24.80 -26.68
CA MET A 130 29.28 24.73 -27.62
C MET A 130 28.90 25.10 -29.06
N LYS A 131 27.62 25.45 -29.32
CA LYS A 131 27.06 25.83 -30.64
C LYS A 131 27.36 24.82 -31.75
N ASN A 132 27.53 23.55 -31.40
CA ASN A 132 27.86 22.51 -32.36
C ASN A 132 26.93 21.32 -32.15
N MET A 133 26.00 21.17 -33.09
CA MET A 133 24.93 20.17 -33.04
C MET A 133 25.45 18.73 -32.94
N ARG A 134 26.64 18.45 -33.52
CA ARG A 134 27.24 17.12 -33.41
C ARG A 134 27.63 16.84 -31.95
N TYR A 135 28.25 17.80 -31.26
CA TYR A 135 28.61 17.66 -29.85
C TYR A 135 27.39 17.62 -28.93
N THR A 136 26.31 18.34 -29.25
CA THR A 136 25.01 18.20 -28.56
C THR A 136 24.51 16.77 -28.55
N ILE A 137 24.50 16.13 -29.72
CA ILE A 137 24.00 14.76 -29.85
C ILE A 137 24.94 13.79 -29.14
N TYR A 138 26.26 13.91 -29.34
CA TYR A 138 27.23 13.05 -28.66
C TYR A 138 27.15 13.14 -27.13
N LEU A 139 27.03 14.34 -26.58
CA LEU A 139 26.98 14.56 -25.14
C LEU A 139 25.63 14.15 -24.54
N LEU A 140 24.52 14.31 -25.27
CA LEU A 140 23.21 13.75 -24.89
C LEU A 140 23.31 12.23 -24.73
N PHE A 141 23.86 11.52 -25.72
CA PHE A 141 23.99 10.06 -25.67
C PHE A 141 25.00 9.61 -24.60
N ALA A 142 26.13 10.30 -24.46
CA ALA A 142 27.11 10.01 -23.42
C ALA A 142 26.51 10.18 -22.01
N GLY A 143 25.72 11.24 -21.79
CA GLY A 143 25.01 11.47 -20.54
C GLY A 143 23.98 10.38 -20.23
N ALA A 144 23.20 9.97 -21.24
CA ALA A 144 22.25 8.86 -21.10
C ALA A 144 22.94 7.56 -20.67
N VAL A 145 24.03 7.19 -21.36
CA VAL A 145 24.77 5.95 -21.09
C VAL A 145 25.42 5.96 -19.71
N ILE A 146 26.05 7.09 -19.32
CA ILE A 146 26.66 7.23 -18.00
C ILE A 146 25.61 7.14 -16.88
N GLY A 147 24.44 7.75 -17.04
CA GLY A 147 23.39 7.66 -16.02
C GLY A 147 22.76 6.27 -15.89
N ILE A 148 22.67 5.49 -16.98
CA ILE A 148 22.30 4.06 -16.90
C ILE A 148 23.36 3.28 -16.12
N ILE A 149 24.64 3.46 -16.46
CA ILE A 149 25.75 2.76 -15.79
C ILE A 149 25.79 3.10 -14.30
N LEU A 150 25.69 4.38 -13.95
CA LEU A 150 25.66 4.81 -12.55
C LEU A 150 24.45 4.26 -11.81
N GLY A 151 23.27 4.29 -12.42
CA GLY A 151 22.05 3.70 -11.84
C GLY A 151 22.17 2.21 -11.55
N VAL A 152 22.82 1.45 -12.46
CA VAL A 152 23.12 0.02 -12.27
C VAL A 152 24.15 -0.21 -11.17
N ILE A 153 25.22 0.59 -11.11
CA ILE A 153 26.26 0.47 -10.08
C ILE A 153 25.70 0.82 -8.70
N THR A 154 24.96 1.92 -8.57
CA THR A 154 24.34 2.31 -7.29
C THR A 154 23.22 1.36 -6.88
N GLY A 155 22.51 0.75 -7.83
CA GLY A 155 21.51 -0.29 -7.57
C GLY A 155 22.15 -1.62 -7.14
N GLY A 156 23.28 -2.01 -7.73
CA GLY A 156 24.00 -3.24 -7.40
C GLY A 156 24.61 -3.25 -5.99
N VAL A 157 25.03 -2.08 -5.48
CA VAL A 157 25.57 -1.95 -4.11
C VAL A 157 24.48 -2.05 -3.04
N GLY A 158 23.20 -1.83 -3.39
CA GLY A 158 22.05 -2.00 -2.49
C GLY A 158 21.48 -3.43 -2.41
N ILE A 159 21.93 -4.35 -3.27
CA ILE A 159 21.39 -5.72 -3.36
C ILE A 159 22.11 -6.70 -2.39
N SER A 160 23.23 -6.33 -1.78
CA SER A 160 23.96 -7.20 -0.84
C SER A 160 23.39 -7.26 0.59
N GLY A 161 22.22 -6.66 0.86
CA GLY A 161 21.66 -6.51 2.21
C GLY A 161 20.31 -7.18 2.50
N GLY A 162 19.72 -7.96 1.58
CA GLY A 162 18.39 -8.53 1.80
C GLY A 162 18.22 -9.92 1.19
N THR A 163 18.22 -10.95 2.04
CA THR A 163 18.02 -12.35 1.69
C THR A 163 16.54 -12.76 1.79
N GLY A 164 16.03 -13.40 0.72
CA GLY A 164 14.81 -14.24 0.68
C GLY A 164 13.49 -13.46 0.53
N THR A 165 12.53 -13.79 -0.32
CA THR A 165 12.26 -14.92 -1.22
C THR A 165 11.32 -14.43 -2.34
N ALA A 166 11.84 -13.75 -3.39
CA ALA A 166 11.01 -13.36 -4.54
C ALA A 166 11.80 -13.13 -5.84
N ALA A 167 12.92 -13.82 -6.04
CA ALA A 167 13.82 -13.59 -7.18
C ALA A 167 13.32 -14.11 -8.55
N GLY A 168 12.05 -14.52 -8.67
CA GLY A 168 11.52 -15.19 -9.87
C GLY A 168 10.71 -14.33 -10.85
N LYS A 169 10.24 -13.13 -10.48
CA LYS A 169 9.21 -12.41 -11.27
C LYS A 169 9.56 -10.99 -11.74
N GLY A 170 10.67 -10.40 -11.29
CA GLY A 170 11.03 -9.00 -11.63
C GLY A 170 11.84 -8.80 -12.92
N MET A 171 12.46 -9.87 -13.44
CA MET A 171 13.42 -9.78 -14.56
C MET A 171 12.80 -9.37 -15.92
N PRO A 172 11.57 -9.77 -16.29
CA PRO A 172 10.98 -9.40 -17.59
C PRO A 172 10.72 -7.88 -17.73
N TRP A 173 10.26 -7.24 -16.66
CA TRP A 173 9.93 -5.81 -16.66
C TRP A 173 11.16 -4.92 -16.79
N PHE A 174 12.24 -5.25 -16.08
CA PHE A 174 13.50 -4.52 -16.16
C PHE A 174 14.10 -4.54 -17.57
N VAL A 175 14.07 -5.70 -18.23
CA VAL A 175 14.52 -5.87 -19.62
C VAL A 175 13.63 -5.06 -20.57
N HIS A 176 12.32 -5.05 -20.35
CA HIS A 176 11.38 -4.29 -21.19
C HIS A 176 11.61 -2.77 -21.11
N PHE A 177 11.80 -2.21 -19.91
CA PHE A 177 12.06 -0.77 -19.74
C PHE A 177 13.40 -0.32 -20.34
N ILE A 178 14.45 -1.14 -20.24
CA ILE A 178 15.74 -0.86 -20.88
C ILE A 178 15.59 -0.86 -22.40
N ILE A 179 14.91 -1.85 -22.96
CA ILE A 179 14.71 -1.96 -24.41
C ILE A 179 13.87 -0.77 -24.92
N SER A 180 12.77 -0.42 -24.24
CA SER A 180 11.93 0.72 -24.64
C SER A 180 12.65 2.06 -24.50
N GLY A 181 13.46 2.26 -23.44
CA GLY A 181 14.27 3.46 -23.28
C GLY A 181 15.34 3.61 -24.37
N ILE A 182 15.99 2.51 -24.76
CA ILE A 182 16.95 2.49 -25.86
C ILE A 182 16.25 2.80 -27.19
N ILE A 183 15.10 2.18 -27.47
CA ILE A 183 14.36 2.39 -28.72
C ILE A 183 13.88 3.83 -28.82
N ILE A 184 13.23 4.36 -27.78
CA ILE A 184 12.70 5.74 -27.78
C ILE A 184 13.84 6.76 -27.89
N GLY A 185 14.92 6.58 -27.12
CA GLY A 185 16.10 7.47 -27.18
C GLY A 185 16.77 7.45 -28.55
N PHE A 186 16.89 6.28 -29.17
CA PHE A 186 17.46 6.13 -30.51
C PHE A 186 16.56 6.74 -31.59
N SER A 187 15.24 6.52 -31.52
CA SER A 187 14.26 7.11 -32.43
C SER A 187 14.23 8.64 -32.33
N TYR A 188 14.24 9.21 -31.13
CA TYR A 188 14.29 10.66 -30.92
C TYR A 188 15.61 11.27 -31.39
N GLY A 189 16.73 10.64 -31.06
CA GLY A 189 18.05 11.09 -31.51
C GLY A 189 18.18 11.08 -33.03
N LEU A 190 17.59 10.10 -33.71
CA LEU A 190 17.54 10.01 -35.16
C LEU A 190 16.61 11.04 -35.80
N VAL A 191 15.44 11.31 -35.23
CA VAL A 191 14.52 12.36 -35.69
C VAL A 191 15.15 13.74 -35.57
N ILE A 192 15.82 14.02 -34.43
CA ILE A 192 16.54 15.28 -34.22
C ILE A 192 17.76 15.37 -35.15
N ALA A 193 18.54 14.30 -35.30
CA ALA A 193 19.66 14.25 -36.24
C ALA A 193 19.21 14.46 -37.70
N HIS A 194 18.03 13.96 -38.07
CA HIS A 194 17.44 14.14 -39.40
C HIS A 194 16.89 15.56 -39.60
N ALA A 195 16.10 16.07 -38.66
CA ALA A 195 15.53 17.42 -38.69
C ALA A 195 16.63 18.51 -38.72
N THR A 196 17.80 18.22 -38.14
CA THR A 196 18.95 19.13 -38.13
C THR A 196 19.93 18.92 -39.29
N ARG A 197 19.76 17.88 -40.14
CA ARG A 197 20.71 17.55 -41.22
C ARG A 197 20.60 18.42 -42.48
N LYS A 198 19.68 19.38 -42.54
CA LYS A 198 19.82 20.71 -43.18
C LYS A 198 18.44 21.30 -43.51
N SER A 199 18.13 22.42 -42.88
CA SER A 199 17.32 23.52 -43.43
C SER A 199 18.12 24.30 -44.49
N ALA A 200 18.86 23.60 -45.35
CA ALA A 200 19.65 24.18 -46.42
C ALA A 200 19.57 23.23 -47.63
N ASP A 201 18.52 23.52 -48.40
CA ASP A 201 18.28 23.21 -49.80
C ASP A 201 17.96 21.76 -50.23
N GLU A 202 16.92 21.73 -51.06
CA GLU A 202 16.40 20.66 -51.91
C GLU A 202 15.51 19.58 -51.26
N ASP A 203 14.23 19.94 -51.33
CA ASP A 203 13.02 19.16 -51.22
C ASP A 203 12.85 18.28 -52.48
N LYS A 204 12.46 17.00 -52.33
CA LYS A 204 12.24 15.93 -53.36
C LYS A 204 13.18 14.70 -53.37
N ASP A 205 13.94 14.39 -52.31
CA ASP A 205 14.55 13.05 -52.22
C ASP A 205 13.57 12.03 -51.60
N PRO A 206 13.05 11.04 -52.37
CA PRO A 206 12.12 10.02 -51.87
C PRO A 206 12.70 9.17 -50.73
N LYS A 207 14.02 9.13 -50.57
CA LYS A 207 14.67 8.45 -49.43
C LYS A 207 14.36 9.13 -48.08
N LYS A 208 14.02 10.42 -48.07
CA LYS A 208 13.58 11.14 -46.86
C LYS A 208 12.20 10.66 -46.39
N TRP A 209 11.29 10.41 -47.33
CA TRP A 209 9.96 9.86 -47.03
C TRP A 209 10.03 8.41 -46.56
N LEU A 210 10.93 7.61 -47.15
CA LEU A 210 11.15 6.23 -46.72
C LEU A 210 11.60 6.15 -45.25
N PHE A 211 12.39 7.13 -44.79
CA PHE A 211 12.85 7.22 -43.41
C PHE A 211 11.73 7.62 -42.43
N VAL A 212 10.92 8.62 -42.78
CA VAL A 212 9.74 9.02 -41.98
C VAL A 212 8.75 7.87 -41.89
N VAL A 213 8.49 7.17 -43.00
CA VAL A 213 7.63 5.98 -43.03
C VAL A 213 8.20 4.86 -42.16
N ALA A 214 9.53 4.64 -42.16
CA ALA A 214 10.16 3.65 -41.28
C ALA A 214 10.05 4.00 -39.79
N VAL A 215 10.18 5.28 -39.42
CA VAL A 215 10.01 5.74 -38.03
C VAL A 215 8.55 5.63 -37.58
N VAL A 216 7.60 6.05 -38.43
CA VAL A 216 6.17 5.93 -38.14
C VAL A 216 5.74 4.46 -38.09
N ALA A 217 6.26 3.61 -38.97
CA ALA A 217 6.04 2.16 -38.93
C ALA A 217 6.65 1.53 -37.67
N GLY A 218 7.85 1.95 -37.25
CA GLY A 218 8.46 1.49 -36.00
C GLY A 218 7.64 1.87 -34.77
N LEU A 219 7.17 3.12 -34.70
CA LEU A 219 6.27 3.58 -33.63
C LEU A 219 4.91 2.86 -33.66
N ALA A 220 4.36 2.61 -34.85
CA ALA A 220 3.12 1.86 -35.02
C ALA A 220 3.30 0.39 -34.59
N VAL A 221 4.44 -0.25 -34.87
CA VAL A 221 4.75 -1.60 -34.40
C VAL A 221 4.89 -1.64 -32.88
N VAL A 222 5.54 -0.66 -32.26
CA VAL A 222 5.58 -0.55 -30.78
C VAL A 222 4.17 -0.38 -30.20
N LEU A 223 3.32 0.42 -30.84
CA LEU A 223 1.93 0.63 -30.43
C LEU A 223 1.11 -0.67 -30.57
N ILE A 224 1.24 -1.36 -31.71
CA ILE A 224 0.58 -2.65 -32.01
C ILE A 224 1.05 -3.73 -31.04
N ILE A 225 2.35 -3.80 -30.73
CA ILE A 225 2.86 -4.75 -29.73
C ILE A 225 2.22 -4.47 -28.36
N ASN A 226 2.09 -3.20 -27.93
CA ASN A 226 1.42 -2.87 -26.68
C ASN A 226 -0.10 -3.14 -26.68
N ILE A 227 -0.76 -3.10 -27.85
CA ILE A 227 -2.21 -3.35 -27.98
C ILE A 227 -2.53 -4.85 -28.07
N PHE A 228 -1.73 -5.61 -28.83
CA PHE A 228 -2.00 -7.03 -29.14
C PHE A 228 -1.21 -8.01 -28.27
N PHE A 229 -0.09 -7.55 -27.71
CA PHE A 229 0.66 -8.23 -26.66
C PHE A 229 0.76 -7.28 -25.47
N PRO A 230 -0.38 -6.86 -24.88
CA PRO A 230 -0.29 -6.17 -23.60
C PRO A 230 0.58 -7.07 -22.72
N PRO A 231 1.53 -6.51 -21.94
CA PRO A 231 2.17 -7.32 -20.92
C PRO A 231 1.03 -8.04 -20.20
N GLU A 232 1.17 -9.33 -19.91
CA GLU A 232 0.32 -9.96 -18.92
C GLU A 232 0.52 -9.15 -17.65
N ILE A 233 -0.29 -8.09 -17.52
CA ILE A 233 -0.91 -7.75 -16.29
C ILE A 233 -1.58 -9.08 -15.97
N THR A 234 -0.93 -9.87 -15.12
CA THR A 234 -1.70 -10.55 -14.11
C THR A 234 -2.42 -9.41 -13.42
N GLU A 235 -3.57 -9.05 -13.99
CA GLU A 235 -4.59 -8.29 -13.32
C GLU A 235 -4.88 -9.15 -12.11
N VAL A 236 -4.18 -8.87 -11.02
CA VAL A 236 -4.93 -8.63 -9.79
C VAL A 236 -5.79 -7.42 -10.15
N GLY A 237 -6.93 -7.69 -10.77
CA GLY A 237 -7.85 -6.66 -11.23
C GLY A 237 -8.15 -5.79 -10.02
N SER A 238 -7.69 -4.54 -10.07
CA SER A 238 -8.27 -3.47 -9.27
C SER A 238 -9.61 -3.13 -9.94
N GLY A 239 -10.55 -4.06 -9.82
CA GLY A 239 -11.75 -4.05 -10.64
C GLY A 239 -12.59 -5.30 -10.45
N SER A 240 -13.18 -5.44 -9.27
CA SER A 240 -14.62 -5.72 -9.13
C SER A 240 -14.98 -5.70 -7.65
N TYR A 241 -15.92 -4.82 -7.30
CA TYR A 241 -16.73 -4.97 -6.10
C TYR A 241 -17.38 -6.36 -6.18
N GLY A 242 -16.84 -7.32 -5.45
CA GLY A 242 -17.49 -8.60 -5.25
C GLY A 242 -18.69 -8.37 -4.34
N LYS A 243 -19.80 -7.89 -4.89
CA LYS A 243 -21.10 -7.89 -4.20
C LYS A 243 -21.50 -9.35 -4.06
N ILE A 244 -21.18 -9.97 -2.92
CA ILE A 244 -21.73 -11.27 -2.59
C ILE A 244 -23.16 -11.02 -2.13
N ILE A 245 -24.10 -11.18 -3.05
CA ILE A 245 -25.53 -11.17 -2.73
C ILE A 245 -25.84 -12.51 -2.10
N THR A 246 -25.81 -12.59 -0.78
CA THR A 246 -26.44 -13.71 -0.08
C THR A 246 -27.96 -13.53 -0.12
N THR A 247 -28.65 -14.54 -0.64
CA THR A 247 -30.12 -14.56 -0.70
C THR A 247 -30.70 -14.63 0.71
N ASN A 248 -31.72 -13.78 0.94
CA ASN A 248 -32.40 -13.44 2.21
C ASN A 248 -31.67 -12.36 3.03
N SER A 249 -32.10 -11.10 2.85
CA SER A 249 -31.89 -9.91 3.70
C SER A 249 -30.48 -9.45 4.10
N PHE A 250 -29.39 -10.13 3.71
CA PHE A 250 -28.02 -9.72 4.07
C PHE A 250 -27.25 -9.20 2.86
N TYR A 251 -26.86 -7.92 2.90
CA TYR A 251 -25.95 -7.30 1.94
C TYR A 251 -24.54 -7.38 2.50
N VAL A 252 -23.63 -8.15 1.89
CA VAL A 252 -22.21 -8.15 2.28
C VAL A 252 -21.36 -7.51 1.18
N ASN A 253 -20.77 -6.36 1.49
CA ASN A 253 -19.81 -5.69 0.61
C ASN A 253 -18.39 -5.93 1.12
N MET A 254 -17.55 -6.57 0.30
CA MET A 254 -16.15 -6.78 0.60
C MET A 254 -15.27 -5.82 -0.19
N GLN A 255 -14.65 -4.87 0.51
CA GLN A 255 -13.69 -3.94 -0.08
C GLN A 255 -12.26 -4.39 0.18
N TYR A 256 -11.60 -4.90 -0.86
CA TYR A 256 -10.19 -5.25 -0.83
C TYR A 256 -9.32 -3.98 -0.77
N LEU A 257 -8.53 -3.82 0.29
CA LEU A 257 -7.48 -2.80 0.35
C LEU A 257 -6.11 -3.45 0.12
N PRO A 258 -5.45 -3.23 -1.03
CA PRO A 258 -4.06 -3.65 -1.20
C PRO A 258 -3.16 -2.78 -0.31
N HIS A 259 -2.88 -3.25 0.92
CA HIS A 259 -1.80 -2.71 1.74
C HIS A 259 -0.56 -3.58 1.58
N ALA A 260 0.53 -2.98 1.14
CA ALA A 260 1.77 -3.66 0.79
C ALA A 260 2.38 -4.39 2.00
N GLY A 261 2.29 -5.73 2.00
CA GLY A 261 3.00 -6.59 2.95
C GLY A 261 2.21 -7.05 4.18
N PHE A 262 0.98 -6.57 4.37
CA PHE A 262 0.07 -7.11 5.39
C PHE A 262 -0.94 -8.06 4.73
N HIS A 263 -1.48 -9.01 5.49
CA HIS A 263 -2.56 -9.87 5.02
C HIS A 263 -3.64 -9.01 4.36
N PRO A 264 -4.19 -9.42 3.20
CA PRO A 264 -5.22 -8.66 2.51
C PRO A 264 -6.42 -8.46 3.42
N TYR A 265 -6.50 -7.28 4.02
CA TYR A 265 -7.64 -6.88 4.83
C TYR A 265 -8.75 -6.48 3.88
N THR A 266 -9.94 -7.01 4.13
CA THR A 266 -11.18 -6.50 3.53
C THR A 266 -12.06 -5.94 4.64
N TYR A 267 -13.02 -5.10 4.29
CA TYR A 267 -14.11 -4.78 5.19
C TYR A 267 -15.32 -5.64 4.87
N ILE A 268 -16.18 -5.88 5.84
CA ILE A 268 -17.56 -6.31 5.60
C ILE A 268 -18.50 -5.20 6.01
N GLU A 269 -19.50 -4.95 5.17
CA GLU A 269 -20.68 -4.17 5.50
C GLU A 269 -21.86 -5.14 5.60
N TYR A 270 -22.77 -4.99 6.56
CA TYR A 270 -23.96 -5.84 6.62
C TYR A 270 -25.13 -5.18 7.34
N GLU A 271 -26.35 -5.60 7.02
CA GLU A 271 -27.58 -5.18 7.70
C GLU A 271 -28.04 -6.26 8.67
N LYS A 272 -28.34 -5.93 9.93
CA LYS A 272 -28.98 -6.84 10.88
C LYS A 272 -29.98 -6.05 11.72
N ASP A 273 -31.19 -6.58 11.87
CA ASP A 273 -32.28 -5.97 12.65
C ASP A 273 -32.61 -4.52 12.22
N GLY A 274 -32.60 -4.26 10.91
CA GLY A 274 -32.87 -2.93 10.32
C GLY A 274 -31.73 -1.93 10.50
N ARG A 275 -30.53 -2.38 10.89
CA ARG A 275 -29.36 -1.54 11.11
C ARG A 275 -28.19 -1.96 10.24
N MET A 276 -27.57 -0.97 9.60
CA MET A 276 -26.32 -1.12 8.87
C MET A 276 -25.10 -1.10 9.80
N PHE A 277 -24.17 -2.02 9.57
CA PHE A 277 -22.85 -2.11 10.19
C PHE A 277 -21.81 -1.96 9.09
N GLU A 278 -20.85 -1.04 9.25
CA GLU A 278 -19.88 -0.68 8.22
C GLU A 278 -18.44 -0.77 8.74
N TYR A 279 -17.49 -0.88 7.81
CA TYR A 279 -16.05 -0.88 8.10
C TYR A 279 -15.61 -1.95 9.10
N ILE A 280 -16.28 -3.10 9.11
CA ILE A 280 -15.84 -4.22 9.95
C ILE A 280 -14.63 -4.85 9.27
N PHE A 281 -13.46 -4.63 9.84
CA PHE A 281 -12.22 -5.27 9.40
C PHE A 281 -12.40 -6.79 9.32
N TYR A 282 -11.99 -7.45 8.25
CA TYR A 282 -12.12 -8.89 8.02
C TYR A 282 -10.74 -9.49 7.72
N ASP A 283 -10.35 -10.47 8.54
CA ASP A 283 -9.14 -11.25 8.32
C ASP A 283 -9.44 -12.47 7.45
N GLN A 284 -8.84 -12.52 6.26
CA GLN A 284 -9.01 -13.66 5.34
C GLN A 284 -8.54 -14.99 5.92
N SER A 285 -7.69 -14.97 6.95
CA SER A 285 -7.26 -16.20 7.63
C SER A 285 -8.42 -16.93 8.32
N MET A 286 -9.57 -16.26 8.50
CA MET A 286 -10.79 -16.81 9.10
C MET A 286 -11.72 -17.48 8.10
N TRP A 287 -11.50 -17.26 6.80
CA TRP A 287 -12.42 -17.63 5.73
C TRP A 287 -12.91 -19.08 5.83
N LEU A 288 -12.00 -20.03 6.00
CA LEU A 288 -12.33 -21.46 6.04
C LEU A 288 -13.28 -21.79 7.20
N SER A 289 -13.04 -21.20 8.37
CA SER A 289 -13.86 -21.40 9.55
C SER A 289 -15.23 -20.74 9.44
N LEU A 290 -15.30 -19.53 8.87
CA LEU A 290 -16.55 -18.82 8.66
C LEU A 290 -17.42 -19.49 7.58
N GLU A 291 -16.81 -19.99 6.50
CA GLU A 291 -17.50 -20.81 5.51
C GLU A 291 -18.03 -22.11 6.12
N TRP A 292 -17.23 -22.76 6.98
CA TRP A 292 -17.71 -23.95 7.68
C TRP A 292 -18.91 -23.64 8.57
N ILE A 293 -18.86 -22.56 9.37
CA ILE A 293 -20.00 -22.11 10.20
C ILE A 293 -21.25 -21.92 9.32
N LYS A 294 -21.10 -21.20 8.20
CA LYS A 294 -22.19 -20.90 7.30
C LYS A 294 -22.85 -22.13 6.68
N GLN A 295 -22.09 -23.19 6.45
CA GLN A 295 -22.56 -24.42 5.79
C GLN A 295 -23.04 -25.50 6.76
N ASN A 296 -22.58 -25.49 8.02
CA ASN A 296 -22.73 -26.62 8.95
C ASN A 296 -23.47 -26.28 10.26
N THR A 297 -23.97 -25.05 10.42
CA THR A 297 -24.73 -24.64 11.60
C THR A 297 -26.12 -24.15 11.23
N GLU A 298 -27.05 -24.18 12.18
CA GLU A 298 -28.42 -23.68 12.00
C GLU A 298 -28.40 -22.13 11.88
N ASP A 299 -29.38 -21.55 11.19
CA ASP A 299 -29.41 -20.11 10.93
C ASP A 299 -29.61 -19.27 12.21
N ASP A 300 -30.19 -19.86 13.25
CA ASP A 300 -30.41 -19.27 14.58
C ASP A 300 -29.31 -19.62 15.59
N SER A 301 -28.24 -20.28 15.16
CA SER A 301 -27.13 -20.66 16.04
C SER A 301 -26.44 -19.43 16.66
N ILE A 302 -26.15 -19.52 17.96
CA ILE A 302 -25.47 -18.48 18.73
C ILE A 302 -24.08 -18.96 19.16
N PHE A 303 -23.07 -18.11 18.95
CA PHE A 303 -21.67 -18.40 19.24
C PHE A 303 -21.16 -17.67 20.48
N LEU A 304 -20.42 -18.39 21.32
CA LEU A 304 -19.54 -17.84 22.34
C LEU A 304 -18.14 -17.62 21.74
N ASN A 305 -17.67 -16.38 21.70
CA ASN A 305 -16.38 -15.98 21.13
C ASN A 305 -15.90 -14.68 21.77
N TRP A 306 -14.66 -14.29 21.49
CA TRP A 306 -14.19 -12.94 21.80
C TRP A 306 -14.76 -11.90 20.83
N TRP A 307 -14.92 -10.65 21.28
CA TRP A 307 -15.68 -9.63 20.53
C TRP A 307 -15.10 -9.32 19.14
N ASP A 308 -13.79 -9.49 18.94
CA ASP A 308 -13.12 -9.23 17.66
C ASP A 308 -13.75 -9.96 16.48
N TYR A 309 -14.41 -11.11 16.74
CA TYR A 309 -14.96 -11.97 15.68
C TYR A 309 -16.48 -11.92 15.56
N GLY A 310 -17.19 -11.32 16.52
CA GLY A 310 -18.63 -11.47 16.55
C GLY A 310 -19.30 -10.73 15.38
N HIS A 311 -18.74 -9.62 14.89
CA HIS A 311 -19.19 -9.03 13.62
C HIS A 311 -18.87 -9.90 12.40
N HIS A 312 -17.79 -10.69 12.39
CA HIS A 312 -17.54 -11.63 11.28
C HIS A 312 -18.59 -12.74 11.28
N ILE A 313 -18.88 -13.31 12.44
CA ILE A 313 -19.91 -14.35 12.57
C ILE A 313 -21.26 -13.75 12.11
N ARG A 314 -21.66 -12.59 12.64
CA ARG A 314 -22.93 -11.94 12.28
C ARG A 314 -23.00 -11.55 10.81
N GLY A 315 -22.01 -10.83 10.29
CA GLY A 315 -22.05 -10.28 8.95
C GLY A 315 -21.77 -11.30 7.86
N TYR A 316 -20.81 -12.20 8.05
CA TYR A 316 -20.40 -13.16 7.02
C TYR A 316 -21.27 -14.42 7.02
N THR A 317 -21.59 -14.93 8.21
CA THR A 317 -22.30 -16.21 8.36
C THR A 317 -23.78 -16.03 8.60
N ASN A 318 -24.26 -14.84 8.98
CA ASN A 318 -25.65 -14.63 9.43
C ASN A 318 -26.05 -15.49 10.65
N ARG A 319 -25.08 -15.88 11.49
CA ARG A 319 -25.35 -16.48 12.82
C ARG A 319 -25.17 -15.40 13.88
N ASP A 320 -25.69 -15.60 15.09
CA ASP A 320 -25.49 -14.61 16.15
C ASP A 320 -24.31 -14.93 17.05
N SER A 321 -23.92 -13.96 17.86
CA SER A 321 -22.87 -14.11 18.86
C SER A 321 -23.32 -13.51 20.19
N ILE A 322 -22.89 -14.10 21.30
CA ILE A 322 -23.10 -13.53 22.64
C ILE A 322 -22.58 -12.09 22.69
N ILE A 323 -21.41 -11.85 22.09
CA ILE A 323 -20.78 -10.53 21.96
C ILE A 323 -20.26 -10.27 20.55
N TYR A 324 -20.60 -9.11 20.00
CA TYR A 324 -20.19 -8.73 18.65
C TYR A 324 -19.28 -7.50 18.61
N ALA A 325 -19.23 -6.73 19.69
CA ALA A 325 -18.47 -5.51 19.82
C ALA A 325 -17.89 -5.45 21.24
N PRO A 326 -16.85 -4.63 21.50
CA PRO A 326 -16.43 -4.39 22.87
C PRO A 326 -17.55 -3.70 23.66
N SER A 327 -17.45 -3.69 24.99
CA SER A 327 -18.25 -2.78 25.80
C SER A 327 -17.57 -1.41 25.89
N ALA A 328 -18.34 -0.37 26.20
CA ALA A 328 -17.81 0.98 26.38
C ALA A 328 -16.72 1.04 27.47
N ASP A 329 -16.86 0.24 28.53
CA ASP A 329 -15.94 0.20 29.65
C ASP A 329 -14.62 -0.49 29.29
N ILE A 330 -14.69 -1.62 28.58
CA ILE A 330 -13.50 -2.37 28.15
C ILE A 330 -12.69 -1.59 27.12
N LEU A 331 -13.34 -0.79 26.27
CA LEU A 331 -12.65 0.06 25.30
C LEU A 331 -11.71 1.08 25.94
N ARG A 332 -12.05 1.54 27.15
CA ARG A 332 -11.22 2.49 27.91
C ARG A 332 -10.00 1.82 28.53
N THR A 333 -10.08 0.52 28.82
CA THR A 333 -9.04 -0.20 29.58
C THR A 333 -8.09 -0.99 28.67
N THR A 334 -8.59 -1.71 27.67
CA THR A 334 -7.77 -2.67 26.91
C THR A 334 -7.61 -2.35 25.42
N ALA A 335 -8.56 -1.64 24.80
CA ALA A 335 -8.60 -1.48 23.34
C ALA A 335 -8.20 -0.10 22.79
N ARG A 336 -7.70 0.84 23.62
CA ARG A 336 -7.21 2.20 23.26
C ARG A 336 -7.75 2.72 21.92
N GLN A 337 -9.03 3.09 21.87
CA GLN A 337 -9.70 3.78 20.75
C GLN A 337 -9.59 3.13 19.35
N THR A 338 -9.34 1.82 19.23
CA THR A 338 -9.34 1.15 17.90
C THR A 338 -10.75 0.87 17.37
N TRP A 339 -11.78 0.99 18.21
CA TRP A 339 -13.16 0.81 17.78
C TRP A 339 -13.69 2.03 17.02
N ASN A 340 -14.13 1.80 15.79
CA ASN A 340 -14.80 2.81 15.00
C ASN A 340 -16.28 2.88 15.43
N PRO A 341 -16.80 4.03 15.92
CA PRO A 341 -18.22 4.17 16.27
C PRO A 341 -19.18 3.88 15.09
N LYS A 342 -18.71 4.00 13.85
CA LYS A 342 -19.48 3.60 12.65
C LYS A 342 -19.65 2.09 12.50
N SER A 343 -18.83 1.30 13.20
CA SER A 343 -18.90 -0.17 13.21
C SER A 343 -20.04 -0.72 14.07
N GLY A 344 -20.79 0.14 14.77
CA GLY A 344 -22.03 -0.24 15.46
C GLY A 344 -22.03 0.04 16.96
N ASP A 345 -23.08 -0.44 17.62
CA ASP A 345 -23.23 -0.34 19.06
C ASP A 345 -22.25 -1.23 19.80
N PHE A 346 -21.96 -0.84 21.03
CA PHE A 346 -21.27 -1.68 21.99
C PHE A 346 -22.12 -2.88 22.39
N SER A 347 -21.47 -4.01 22.64
CA SER A 347 -22.14 -5.11 23.32
C SER A 347 -22.40 -4.72 24.79
N PRO A 348 -23.51 -5.19 25.40
CA PRO A 348 -23.75 -5.00 26.82
C PRO A 348 -22.56 -5.48 27.65
N HIS A 349 -22.16 -4.69 28.64
CA HIS A 349 -20.94 -4.96 29.42
C HIS A 349 -20.99 -6.33 30.11
N ASP A 350 -22.11 -6.69 30.72
CA ASP A 350 -22.33 -7.98 31.38
C ASP A 350 -22.11 -9.18 30.45
N ARG A 351 -22.48 -9.07 29.16
CA ARG A 351 -22.21 -10.10 28.15
C ARG A 351 -20.74 -10.24 27.84
N VAL A 352 -19.99 -9.14 27.82
CA VAL A 352 -18.54 -9.18 27.57
C VAL A 352 -17.82 -9.80 28.77
N ILE A 353 -18.25 -9.48 29.99
CA ILE A 353 -17.75 -10.13 31.21
C ILE A 353 -18.01 -11.64 31.16
N ASP A 354 -19.24 -12.04 30.86
CA ASP A 354 -19.61 -13.46 30.79
C ASP A 354 -18.84 -14.20 29.70
N ALA A 355 -18.73 -13.64 28.49
CA ALA A 355 -17.98 -14.27 27.41
C ALA A 355 -16.49 -14.40 27.74
N GLY A 356 -15.87 -13.35 28.29
CA GLY A 356 -14.47 -13.40 28.72
C GLY A 356 -14.25 -14.41 29.86
N TYR A 357 -15.12 -14.42 30.87
CA TYR A 357 -15.05 -15.39 31.96
C TYR A 357 -15.26 -16.83 31.48
N ALA A 358 -16.20 -17.07 30.57
CA ALA A 358 -16.43 -18.39 29.99
C ALA A 358 -15.23 -18.93 29.21
N LEU A 359 -14.45 -18.06 28.56
CA LEU A 359 -13.21 -18.42 27.89
C LEU A 359 -12.06 -18.68 28.87
N LEU A 360 -12.01 -17.94 29.98
CA LEU A 360 -10.89 -17.98 30.93
C LEU A 360 -11.10 -18.88 32.15
N THR A 361 -12.31 -19.38 32.39
CA THR A 361 -12.57 -20.31 33.50
C THR A 361 -11.98 -21.69 33.22
N SER A 362 -11.46 -22.35 34.26
CA SER A 362 -11.05 -23.76 34.21
C SER A 362 -12.22 -24.72 34.47
N ASN A 363 -13.34 -24.22 35.00
CA ASN A 363 -14.55 -25.00 35.26
C ASN A 363 -15.47 -25.02 34.03
N SER A 364 -15.54 -26.15 33.33
CA SER A 364 -16.42 -26.38 32.17
C SER A 364 -17.89 -26.07 32.47
N ASN A 365 -18.36 -26.36 33.69
CA ASN A 365 -19.75 -26.08 34.07
C ASN A 365 -20.06 -24.57 34.10
N GLU A 366 -19.08 -23.71 34.39
CA GLU A 366 -19.30 -22.26 34.31
C GLU A 366 -19.39 -21.79 32.85
N THR A 367 -18.55 -22.34 31.96
CA THR A 367 -18.68 -22.11 30.51
C THR A 367 -20.06 -22.55 30.01
N LEU A 368 -20.49 -23.77 30.34
CA LEU A 368 -21.80 -24.30 29.95
C LEU A 368 -22.95 -23.47 30.51
N ARG A 369 -22.90 -23.07 31.79
CA ARG A 369 -23.90 -22.21 32.41
C ARG A 369 -24.06 -20.86 31.68
N ILE A 370 -22.95 -20.29 31.20
CA ILE A 370 -22.98 -19.04 30.42
C ILE A 370 -23.53 -19.29 29.02
N MET A 371 -23.15 -20.39 28.38
CA MET A 371 -23.76 -20.79 27.11
C MET A 371 -25.27 -20.99 27.26
N ASP A 372 -25.74 -21.62 28.34
CA ASP A 372 -27.16 -21.79 28.65
C ASP A 372 -27.86 -20.45 28.86
N LYS A 373 -27.25 -19.52 29.62
CA LYS A 373 -27.79 -18.17 29.86
C LYS A 373 -28.13 -17.43 28.56
N TYR A 374 -27.35 -17.65 27.50
CA TYR A 374 -27.49 -16.96 26.22
C TYR A 374 -27.96 -17.85 25.08
N ASN A 375 -28.39 -19.08 25.35
CA ASN A 375 -28.73 -20.11 24.35
C ASN A 375 -27.64 -20.31 23.28
N ALA A 376 -26.37 -20.22 23.66
CA ALA A 376 -25.25 -20.46 22.75
C ALA A 376 -25.07 -21.96 22.46
N ASN A 377 -24.93 -22.29 21.18
CA ASN A 377 -24.78 -23.67 20.69
C ASN A 377 -23.31 -24.01 20.45
N TYR A 378 -22.47 -23.01 20.20
CA TYR A 378 -21.08 -23.20 19.78
C TYR A 378 -20.12 -22.29 20.54
N ILE A 379 -18.87 -22.72 20.64
CA ILE A 379 -17.72 -21.89 20.99
C ILE A 379 -16.84 -21.73 19.75
N TYR A 380 -16.49 -20.49 19.41
CA TYR A 380 -15.54 -20.17 18.34
C TYR A 380 -14.31 -19.48 18.95
N VAL A 381 -13.13 -20.09 18.76
CA VAL A 381 -11.86 -19.59 19.28
C VAL A 381 -10.84 -19.50 18.16
N GLN A 382 -10.04 -18.43 18.14
CA GLN A 382 -8.90 -18.31 17.25
C GLN A 382 -7.57 -18.44 17.96
N TYR A 383 -6.55 -18.93 17.27
CA TYR A 383 -5.18 -18.95 17.78
C TYR A 383 -4.65 -17.56 18.16
N SER A 384 -5.18 -16.49 17.55
CA SER A 384 -4.83 -15.11 17.93
C SER A 384 -5.39 -14.71 19.30
N ASP A 385 -6.40 -15.41 19.84
CA ASP A 385 -6.92 -15.21 21.19
C ASP A 385 -5.89 -15.53 22.27
N LEU A 386 -4.94 -16.42 21.98
CA LEU A 386 -3.82 -16.69 22.89
C LEU A 386 -3.01 -15.41 23.17
N GLY A 387 -2.73 -14.63 22.13
CA GLY A 387 -2.03 -13.35 22.24
C GLY A 387 -2.89 -12.23 22.84
N LYS A 388 -4.22 -12.40 22.83
CA LYS A 388 -5.19 -11.46 23.39
C LYS A 388 -5.66 -11.84 24.79
N SER A 389 -5.25 -13.00 25.30
CA SER A 389 -5.71 -13.54 26.58
C SER A 389 -5.53 -12.57 27.75
N TRP A 390 -4.46 -11.77 27.76
CA TRP A 390 -4.26 -10.69 28.74
C TRP A 390 -5.40 -9.65 28.68
N ALA A 391 -5.84 -9.27 27.48
CA ALA A 391 -6.91 -8.28 27.28
C ALA A 391 -8.26 -8.86 27.70
N ILE A 392 -8.47 -10.16 27.44
CA ILE A 392 -9.64 -10.89 27.93
C ILE A 392 -9.63 -10.91 29.47
N TYR A 393 -8.47 -11.17 30.09
CA TYR A 393 -8.33 -11.17 31.54
C TYR A 393 -8.59 -9.80 32.15
N GLU A 394 -7.91 -8.76 31.66
CA GLU A 394 -8.08 -7.38 32.11
C GLU A 394 -9.52 -6.89 31.96
N ALA A 395 -10.22 -7.38 30.92
CA ALA A 395 -11.62 -7.05 30.71
C ALA A 395 -12.56 -7.63 31.76
N VAL A 396 -12.19 -8.70 32.47
CA VAL A 396 -13.12 -9.41 33.37
C VAL A 396 -12.66 -9.50 34.82
N LYS A 397 -11.38 -9.27 35.12
CA LYS A 397 -10.77 -9.56 36.43
C LYS A 397 -11.45 -8.86 37.61
N ASP A 398 -11.92 -7.63 37.43
CA ASP A 398 -12.53 -6.84 38.51
C ASP A 398 -13.98 -7.29 38.79
N ASP A 399 -14.70 -7.74 37.75
CA ASP A 399 -16.11 -8.13 37.82
C ASP A 399 -16.31 -9.59 38.27
N VAL A 400 -15.35 -10.47 38.00
CA VAL A 400 -15.44 -11.89 38.36
C VAL A 400 -14.99 -12.18 39.80
N GLY A 401 -14.55 -11.18 40.55
CA GLY A 401 -14.33 -11.27 42.00
C GLY A 401 -13.34 -12.35 42.43
N GLY A 402 -12.25 -12.55 41.70
CA GLY A 402 -11.23 -13.55 42.01
C GLY A 402 -11.61 -15.00 41.66
N LYS A 403 -12.67 -15.22 40.89
CA LYS A 403 -13.05 -16.56 40.38
C LYS A 403 -12.09 -17.13 39.33
N LEU A 404 -11.17 -16.32 38.81
CA LEU A 404 -10.13 -16.78 37.89
C LEU A 404 -8.99 -17.42 38.67
N THR A 405 -8.55 -18.59 38.21
CA THR A 405 -7.51 -19.37 38.87
C THR A 405 -6.09 -18.93 38.51
N PHE A 406 -5.94 -17.97 37.60
CA PHE A 406 -4.66 -17.42 37.17
C PHE A 406 -4.69 -15.89 37.28
N ASP A 407 -3.51 -15.30 37.50
CA ASP A 407 -3.32 -13.85 37.55
C ASP A 407 -2.47 -13.38 36.37
N ALA A 408 -3.09 -12.69 35.41
CA ALA A 408 -2.39 -12.07 34.29
C ALA A 408 -2.10 -10.57 34.49
N SER A 409 -2.26 -10.05 35.72
CA SER A 409 -2.10 -8.62 36.03
C SER A 409 -0.66 -8.11 35.83
N ASN A 410 0.34 -8.99 35.88
CA ASN A 410 1.74 -8.59 35.96
C ASN A 410 2.48 -8.45 34.62
N SER A 411 1.91 -8.79 33.46
CA SER A 411 2.48 -8.35 32.17
C SER A 411 1.70 -8.83 30.93
N TRP A 412 1.64 -7.93 29.93
CA TRP A 412 1.31 -8.21 28.52
C TRP A 412 2.14 -9.35 27.90
N GLN A 413 3.30 -9.62 28.48
CA GLN A 413 4.22 -10.66 28.08
C GLN A 413 4.22 -11.76 29.14
N PRO A 414 4.18 -13.03 28.75
CA PRO A 414 4.40 -14.12 29.68
C PRO A 414 5.67 -13.89 30.49
N GLN A 415 5.71 -14.39 31.72
CA GLN A 415 6.88 -14.34 32.59
C GLN A 415 7.99 -15.24 32.02
N VAL A 416 8.59 -14.83 30.91
CA VAL A 416 9.82 -15.39 30.38
C VAL A 416 10.95 -14.79 31.20
N THR A 417 11.74 -15.64 31.84
CA THR A 417 12.86 -15.19 32.66
C THR A 417 13.98 -14.66 31.77
N ASN A 418 14.77 -13.70 32.27
CA ASN A 418 15.97 -13.24 31.54
C ASN A 418 16.92 -14.40 31.26
N GLU A 419 17.01 -15.39 32.16
CA GLU A 419 17.81 -16.61 31.98
C GLU A 419 17.38 -17.41 30.73
N GLU A 420 16.08 -17.62 30.52
CA GLU A 420 15.57 -18.30 29.33
C GLU A 420 15.81 -17.48 28.05
N ILE A 421 15.73 -16.15 28.13
CA ILE A 421 16.04 -15.25 27.00
C ILE A 421 17.53 -15.34 26.65
N ASP A 422 18.40 -15.22 27.65
CA ASP A 422 19.84 -15.23 27.51
C ASP A 422 20.32 -16.59 26.97
N GLU A 423 19.76 -17.71 27.45
CA GLU A 423 20.06 -19.05 26.95
C GLU A 423 19.79 -19.18 25.44
N ILE A 424 18.63 -18.69 24.97
CA ILE A 424 18.28 -18.70 23.54
C ILE A 424 19.22 -17.78 22.74
N GLN A 425 19.52 -16.59 23.28
CA GLN A 425 20.38 -15.60 22.61
C GLN A 425 21.84 -16.07 22.47
N GLU A 426 22.37 -16.76 23.49
CA GLU A 426 23.74 -17.29 23.51
C GLU A 426 23.89 -18.56 22.67
N THR A 427 22.88 -19.44 22.69
CA THR A 427 22.93 -20.73 21.99
C THR A 427 22.70 -20.57 20.49
N ILE A 428 21.79 -19.68 20.08
CA ILE A 428 21.32 -19.58 18.69
C ILE A 428 21.82 -18.29 18.04
N LYS A 429 22.83 -18.45 17.18
CA LYS A 429 23.47 -17.34 16.46
C LYS A 429 22.63 -16.80 15.31
N ASP A 430 21.85 -17.66 14.68
CA ASP A 430 20.97 -17.26 13.57
C ASP A 430 19.80 -16.43 14.10
N LYS A 431 19.59 -15.25 13.50
CA LYS A 431 18.59 -14.29 13.98
C LYS A 431 17.16 -14.80 13.78
N ASP A 432 16.90 -15.51 12.68
CA ASP A 432 15.55 -15.95 12.32
C ASP A 432 15.15 -17.16 13.18
N GLU A 433 16.07 -18.11 13.36
CA GLU A 433 15.89 -19.24 14.27
C GLU A 433 15.69 -18.77 15.72
N ARG A 434 16.48 -17.78 16.17
CA ARG A 434 16.31 -17.15 17.48
C ARG A 434 14.93 -16.52 17.65
N ASN A 435 14.48 -15.73 16.67
CA ASN A 435 13.15 -15.11 16.72
C ASN A 435 12.04 -16.17 16.76
N LYS A 436 12.19 -17.26 16.01
CA LYS A 436 11.26 -18.39 16.02
C LYS A 436 11.19 -19.04 17.41
N LEU A 437 12.33 -19.38 18.02
CA LEU A 437 12.38 -19.98 19.35
C LEU A 437 11.86 -19.05 20.44
N MET A 438 12.16 -17.75 20.35
CA MET A 438 11.58 -16.75 21.25
C MET A 438 10.06 -16.73 21.14
N ASN A 439 9.49 -16.73 19.93
CA ASN A 439 8.05 -16.78 19.74
C ASN A 439 7.43 -18.09 20.27
N GLU A 440 8.11 -19.23 20.09
CA GLU A 440 7.68 -20.52 20.63
C GLU A 440 7.71 -20.52 22.17
N LEU A 441 8.73 -19.93 22.80
CA LEU A 441 8.85 -19.78 24.24
C LEU A 441 7.73 -18.89 24.81
N TYR A 442 7.51 -17.71 24.22
CA TYR A 442 6.39 -16.84 24.61
C TYR A 442 5.06 -17.58 24.50
N ARG A 443 4.82 -18.26 23.37
CA ARG A 443 3.59 -19.04 23.17
C ARG A 443 3.43 -20.14 24.22
N LYS A 444 4.50 -20.86 24.55
CA LYS A 444 4.50 -21.89 25.59
C LYS A 444 4.10 -21.30 26.95
N LYS A 445 4.71 -20.19 27.36
CA LYS A 445 4.40 -19.52 28.62
C LYS A 445 2.97 -18.96 28.66
N GLN A 446 2.42 -18.49 27.53
CA GLN A 446 1.00 -18.10 27.46
C GLN A 446 0.08 -19.28 27.74
N PHE A 447 0.38 -20.46 27.19
CA PHE A 447 -0.38 -21.67 27.48
C PHE A 447 -0.26 -22.13 28.93
N GLU A 448 0.95 -22.06 29.52
CA GLU A 448 1.16 -22.36 30.95
C GLU A 448 0.35 -21.41 31.85
N MET A 449 0.24 -20.12 31.51
CA MET A 449 -0.60 -19.18 32.26
C MET A 449 -2.10 -19.50 32.16
N LEU A 450 -2.54 -20.01 31.01
CA LEU A 450 -3.93 -20.35 30.74
C LEU A 450 -4.24 -21.83 31.04
N GLU A 451 -3.42 -22.50 31.84
CA GLU A 451 -3.54 -23.93 32.07
C GLU A 451 -4.96 -24.31 32.49
N ASN A 452 -5.53 -25.31 31.79
CA ASN A 452 -6.87 -25.87 32.02
C ASN A 452 -8.04 -24.91 31.78
N THR A 453 -7.80 -23.67 31.33
CA THR A 453 -8.89 -22.77 30.91
C THR A 453 -9.63 -23.34 29.68
N THR A 454 -10.86 -22.92 29.47
CA THR A 454 -11.63 -23.27 28.27
C THR A 454 -10.90 -22.82 26.99
N LEU A 455 -10.31 -21.62 26.99
CA LEU A 455 -9.50 -21.08 25.90
C LEU A 455 -8.31 -21.97 25.57
N GLU A 456 -7.50 -22.35 26.56
CA GLU A 456 -6.34 -23.23 26.36
C GLU A 456 -6.75 -24.61 25.84
N ARG A 457 -7.76 -25.22 26.48
CA ARG A 457 -8.25 -26.54 26.08
C ARG A 457 -8.75 -26.53 24.65
N ALA A 458 -9.49 -25.49 24.25
CA ALA A 458 -9.97 -25.36 22.89
C ALA A 458 -8.81 -25.25 21.89
N LEU A 459 -7.85 -24.36 22.14
CA LEU A 459 -6.70 -24.14 21.25
C LEU A 459 -5.78 -25.37 21.11
N ASN A 460 -5.68 -26.17 22.17
CA ASN A 460 -4.95 -27.45 22.17
C ASN A 460 -5.82 -28.64 21.79
N LYS A 461 -7.07 -28.41 21.35
CA LYS A 461 -8.00 -29.43 20.85
C LYS A 461 -8.25 -30.54 21.88
N LYS A 462 -8.18 -30.18 23.16
CA LYS A 462 -8.43 -31.08 24.29
C LYS A 462 -9.93 -31.28 24.47
N GLU A 463 -10.29 -32.34 25.18
CA GLU A 463 -11.66 -32.56 25.62
C GLU A 463 -12.11 -31.43 26.58
N ILE A 464 -13.31 -30.93 26.38
CA ILE A 464 -13.98 -30.00 27.28
C ILE A 464 -15.33 -30.63 27.61
N GLU A 465 -15.55 -30.95 28.89
CA GLU A 465 -16.77 -31.62 29.33
C GLU A 465 -18.03 -30.89 28.86
N GLY A 466 -18.97 -31.63 28.26
CA GLY A 466 -20.20 -31.11 27.68
C GLY A 466 -20.06 -30.45 26.30
N LEU A 467 -18.86 -30.47 25.70
CA LEU A 467 -18.59 -29.90 24.38
C LEU A 467 -17.90 -30.90 23.45
N GLU A 468 -18.31 -30.91 22.17
CA GLU A 468 -17.74 -31.71 21.10
C GLU A 468 -16.90 -30.85 20.15
N LEU A 469 -15.66 -31.22 19.85
CA LEU A 469 -14.87 -30.57 18.81
C LEU A 469 -15.45 -30.92 17.42
N VAL A 470 -16.00 -29.93 16.72
CA VAL A 470 -16.67 -30.14 15.42
C VAL A 470 -15.88 -29.59 14.23
N TYR A 471 -14.95 -28.67 14.46
CA TYR A 471 -14.10 -28.12 13.41
C TYR A 471 -12.77 -27.63 13.97
N PHE A 472 -11.70 -27.77 13.18
CA PHE A 472 -10.45 -27.06 13.41
C PHE A 472 -9.70 -26.85 12.09
N ASP A 473 -8.96 -25.75 12.02
CA ASP A 473 -7.99 -25.51 10.97
C ASP A 473 -6.66 -24.98 11.58
N LYS A 474 -5.90 -24.19 10.81
CA LYS A 474 -4.64 -23.61 11.28
C LYS A 474 -4.83 -22.37 12.15
N THR A 475 -6.00 -21.73 12.12
CA THR A 475 -6.25 -20.42 12.71
C THR A 475 -7.35 -20.44 13.75
N SER A 476 -8.21 -21.47 13.76
CA SER A 476 -9.41 -21.53 14.57
C SER A 476 -9.81 -22.95 14.97
N VAL A 477 -10.65 -23.03 16.01
CA VAL A 477 -11.29 -24.24 16.52
C VAL A 477 -12.74 -23.92 16.87
N ILE A 478 -13.63 -24.90 16.68
CA ILE A 478 -15.05 -24.78 16.97
C ILE A 478 -15.50 -25.99 17.77
N TYR A 479 -16.13 -25.71 18.91
CA TYR A 479 -16.78 -26.70 19.75
C TYR A 479 -18.30 -26.51 19.70
N LYS A 480 -19.05 -27.60 19.72
CA LYS A 480 -20.52 -27.63 19.81
C LYS A 480 -20.93 -28.12 21.19
N ARG A 481 -21.94 -27.51 21.80
CA ARG A 481 -22.55 -28.00 23.05
C ARG A 481 -23.36 -29.27 22.76
N ILE A 482 -23.17 -30.31 23.58
CA ILE A 482 -23.82 -31.63 23.46
C ILE A 482 -25.14 -31.65 24.23
#